data_AF-A0A8K0G585-F1
#
_entry.id   AF-A0A8K0G585-F1
#
_cell.length_a   1.000
_cell.length_b   1.000
_cell.length_c   1.000
_cell.angle_alpha   90.00
_cell.angle_beta   90.00
_cell.angle_gamma   90.00
#
_symmetry.space_group_name_H-M   'P 1'
#
loop_
_entity.id
_entity.type
_entity.pdbx_description
1 polymer ?
#
loop_
_entity_poly.entity_id
_entity_poly.type
_entity_poly.pdbx_seq_one_letter_code
_entity_poly.pdbx_strand_id
1 'polypeptide(L)'
;MKSEMYEKRVAVLALHKMGKSANQIYSLLKKLPITKRFVFRTIAKYKETGSVEDRPRKGRPRSSHTEKVIKAVRSSINRNALRKQKVMAREMHIPPRTLSRIIKEDLGMSEYRRKRKKNVSKATPKLKVDNKTVTSENKTKKEGKGKFRLNKKKVSKASNTFFFTFLEAKPFGRPCPLPLIDWDKVFDTSNN
;
A
#
# COMPACT_ATOMS: atom_id res chain seq x y z
N MET A 1 32.48 6.15 -8.61
CA MET A 1 33.00 6.11 -9.99
C MET A 1 32.02 6.83 -10.91
N LYS A 2 32.48 7.79 -11.70
CA LYS A 2 31.65 8.42 -12.74
C LYS A 2 31.60 7.48 -13.95
N SER A 3 30.46 7.41 -14.64
CA SER A 3 30.31 6.52 -15.80
C SER A 3 31.02 7.08 -17.03
N GLU A 4 31.50 6.22 -17.92
CA GLU A 4 32.14 6.60 -19.20
C GLU A 4 31.28 7.59 -20.02
N MET A 5 29.96 7.49 -19.91
CA MET A 5 29.02 8.39 -20.57
C MET A 5 29.04 9.82 -20.02
N TYR A 6 29.35 9.99 -18.74
CA TYR A 6 29.48 11.32 -18.12
C TYR A 6 30.67 12.07 -18.74
N GLU A 7 31.82 11.41 -18.87
CA GLU A 7 33.04 11.98 -19.45
C GLU A 7 32.82 12.43 -20.90
N LYS A 8 32.14 11.62 -21.71
CA LYS A 8 31.77 11.98 -23.09
C LYS A 8 30.90 13.25 -23.14
N ARG A 9 29.95 13.42 -22.21
CA ARG A 9 29.14 14.65 -22.14
C ARG A 9 29.98 15.85 -21.72
N VAL A 10 30.89 15.69 -20.76
CA VAL A 10 31.80 16.77 -20.33
C VAL A 10 32.63 17.27 -21.52
N ALA A 11 33.20 16.36 -22.32
CA ALA A 11 33.98 16.72 -23.51
C ALA A 11 33.15 17.52 -24.54
N VAL A 12 31.93 17.06 -24.83
CA VAL A 12 31.00 17.78 -25.72
C VAL A 12 30.67 19.17 -25.18
N LEU A 13 30.41 19.29 -23.88
CA LEU A 13 30.02 20.55 -23.26
C LEU A 13 31.18 21.54 -23.14
N ALA A 14 32.40 21.06 -22.90
CA ALA A 14 33.59 21.90 -22.94
C ALA A 14 33.74 22.57 -24.31
N LEU A 15 33.62 21.80 -25.40
CA LEU A 15 33.70 22.34 -26.76
C LEU A 15 32.52 23.25 -27.13
N HIS A 16 31.32 22.97 -26.62
CA HIS A 16 30.16 23.85 -26.80
C HIS A 16 30.35 25.18 -26.06
N LYS A 17 30.94 25.18 -24.85
CA LYS A 17 31.29 26.40 -24.12
C LYS A 17 32.35 27.24 -24.85
N MET A 18 33.24 26.60 -25.62
CA MET A 18 34.18 27.29 -26.52
C MET A 18 33.52 27.85 -27.79
N GLY A 19 32.18 27.74 -27.95
CA GLY A 19 31.45 28.32 -29.09
C GLY A 19 31.48 27.50 -30.38
N LYS A 20 31.97 26.25 -30.34
CA LYS A 20 32.00 25.39 -31.54
C LYS A 20 30.60 24.91 -31.92
N SER A 21 30.32 24.83 -33.22
CA SER A 21 29.05 24.28 -33.70
C SER A 21 28.96 22.76 -33.45
N ALA A 22 27.74 22.24 -33.31
CA ALA A 22 27.52 20.81 -33.04
C ALA A 22 28.15 19.88 -34.10
N ASN A 23 28.16 20.30 -35.36
CA ASN A 23 28.80 19.55 -36.44
C ASN A 23 30.32 19.53 -36.29
N GLN A 24 30.94 20.68 -35.98
CA GLN A 24 32.38 20.76 -35.71
C GLN A 24 32.78 19.92 -34.49
N ILE A 25 31.96 19.94 -33.44
CA ILE A 25 32.17 19.10 -32.24
C ILE A 25 32.19 17.62 -32.61
N TYR A 26 31.23 17.16 -33.42
CA TYR A 26 31.19 15.78 -33.88
C TYR A 26 32.43 15.40 -34.70
N SER A 27 32.87 16.26 -35.62
CA SER A 27 34.08 16.02 -36.42
C SER A 27 35.34 15.93 -35.55
N LEU A 28 35.48 16.78 -34.52
CA LEU A 28 36.59 16.76 -33.58
C LEU A 28 36.59 15.49 -32.71
N LEU A 29 35.41 15.05 -32.29
CA LEU A 29 35.24 13.88 -31.43
C LEU A 29 35.05 12.56 -32.20
N LYS A 30 35.30 12.55 -33.52
CA LYS A 30 35.10 11.38 -34.40
C LYS A 30 35.92 10.16 -33.99
N LYS A 31 37.05 10.36 -33.30
CA LYS A 31 37.90 9.28 -32.76
C LYS A 31 37.23 8.54 -31.59
N LEU A 32 36.31 9.18 -30.88
CA LEU A 32 35.52 8.55 -29.83
C LEU A 32 34.28 7.88 -30.43
N PRO A 33 33.76 6.77 -29.86
CA PRO A 33 32.53 6.13 -30.30
C PRO A 33 31.30 6.97 -29.87
N ILE A 34 31.15 8.17 -30.45
CA ILE A 34 30.08 9.12 -30.17
C ILE A 34 29.28 9.32 -31.46
N THR A 35 27.96 9.19 -31.37
CA THR A 35 27.08 9.44 -32.51
C THR A 35 26.77 10.93 -32.66
N LYS A 36 26.52 11.40 -33.89
CA LYS A 36 26.06 12.77 -34.15
C LYS A 36 24.83 13.12 -33.29
N ARG A 37 23.85 12.20 -33.21
CA ARG A 37 22.63 12.34 -32.40
C ARG A 37 22.93 12.60 -30.92
N PHE A 38 23.97 11.99 -30.36
CA PHE A 38 24.38 12.20 -28.98
C PHE A 38 24.83 13.64 -28.71
N VAL A 39 25.61 14.23 -29.62
CA VAL A 39 26.09 15.62 -29.50
C VAL A 39 24.90 16.59 -29.47
N PHE A 40 23.99 16.48 -30.45
CA PHE A 40 22.80 17.34 -30.51
C PHE A 40 21.92 17.21 -29.27
N ARG A 41 21.64 15.99 -28.81
CA ARG A 41 20.82 15.77 -27.60
C ARG A 41 21.48 16.32 -26.34
N THR A 42 22.81 16.20 -26.23
CA THR A 42 23.56 16.69 -25.06
C THR A 42 23.52 18.22 -25.00
N ILE A 43 23.70 18.89 -26.14
CA ILE A 43 23.62 20.36 -26.23
C ILE A 43 22.20 20.83 -25.91
N ALA A 44 21.17 20.23 -26.52
CA ALA A 44 19.77 20.59 -26.26
C ALA A 44 19.42 20.45 -24.77
N LYS A 45 19.77 19.32 -24.16
CA LYS A 45 19.57 19.07 -22.74
C LYS A 45 20.31 20.06 -21.85
N TYR A 46 21.54 20.44 -22.21
CA TYR A 46 22.32 21.43 -21.46
C TYR A 46 21.67 22.82 -21.51
N LYS A 47 21.10 23.21 -22.66
CA LYS A 47 20.33 24.46 -22.76
C LYS A 47 19.09 24.46 -21.86
N GLU A 48 18.44 23.31 -21.68
CA GLU A 48 17.25 23.19 -20.82
C GLU A 48 17.59 23.14 -19.32
N THR A 49 18.60 22.36 -18.92
CA THR A 49 18.86 22.01 -17.51
C THR A 49 20.10 22.69 -16.93
N GLY A 50 21.06 23.13 -17.76
CA GLY A 50 22.35 23.67 -17.33
C GLY A 50 23.32 22.65 -16.71
N SER A 51 22.87 21.40 -16.51
CA SER A 51 23.66 20.32 -15.89
C SER A 51 24.14 19.28 -16.90
N VAL A 52 25.28 18.66 -16.59
CA VAL A 52 25.87 17.53 -17.34
C VAL A 52 25.18 16.21 -16.99
N GLU A 53 24.66 16.11 -15.76
CA GLU A 53 24.14 14.89 -15.18
C GLU A 53 22.82 14.45 -15.84
N ASP A 54 22.52 13.16 -15.74
CA ASP A 54 21.23 12.66 -16.20
C ASP A 54 20.08 13.14 -15.34
N ARG A 55 18.99 13.52 -16.02
CA ARG A 55 17.77 13.89 -15.33
C ARG A 55 17.28 12.66 -14.57
N PRO A 56 16.96 12.77 -13.27
CA PRO A 56 16.31 11.68 -12.57
C PRO A 56 15.04 11.31 -13.34
N ARG A 57 14.84 10.01 -13.56
CA ARG A 57 13.64 9.53 -14.26
C ARG A 57 12.43 9.93 -13.44
N LYS A 58 11.54 10.73 -14.02
CA LYS A 58 10.23 11.01 -13.44
C LYS A 58 9.41 9.73 -13.58
N GLY A 59 9.17 9.05 -12.47
CA GLY A 59 8.23 7.93 -12.43
C GLY A 59 6.78 8.40 -12.62
N ARG A 60 5.86 7.45 -12.78
CA ARG A 60 4.43 7.74 -12.81
C ARG A 60 3.98 8.28 -11.44
N PRO A 61 3.25 9.39 -11.37
CA PRO A 61 2.68 9.85 -10.10
C PRO A 61 1.70 8.80 -9.55
N ARG A 62 1.70 8.61 -8.23
CA ARG A 62 0.81 7.66 -7.56
C ARG A 62 -0.59 8.30 -7.44
N SER A 63 -1.59 7.72 -8.11
CA SER A 63 -2.96 8.26 -8.09
C SER A 63 -3.70 8.05 -6.77
N SER A 64 -3.42 6.95 -6.06
CA SER A 64 -4.16 6.58 -4.85
C SER A 64 -3.56 7.13 -3.54
N HIS A 65 -2.32 7.63 -3.58
CA HIS A 65 -1.59 8.13 -2.41
C HIS A 65 -1.61 9.67 -2.38
N THR A 66 -2.81 10.25 -2.32
CA THR A 66 -2.93 11.72 -2.21
C THR A 66 -2.66 12.18 -0.78
N GLU A 67 -2.11 13.38 -0.61
CA GLU A 67 -1.83 13.94 0.72
C GLU A 67 -3.07 14.03 1.60
N LYS A 68 -4.23 14.30 1.00
CA LYS A 68 -5.53 14.32 1.71
C LYS A 68 -5.85 12.97 2.31
N VAL A 69 -5.67 11.89 1.54
CA VAL A 69 -5.89 10.52 2.01
C VAL A 69 -4.87 10.16 3.10
N ILE A 70 -3.59 10.49 2.92
CA ILE A 70 -2.54 10.22 3.92
C ILE A 70 -2.88 10.91 5.26
N LYS A 71 -3.30 12.18 5.22
CA LYS A 71 -3.73 12.94 6.41
C LYS A 71 -4.95 12.31 7.08
N ALA A 72 -5.95 11.87 6.32
CA ALA A 72 -7.14 11.20 6.83
C ALA A 72 -6.82 9.83 7.49
N VAL A 73 -5.93 9.05 6.88
CA VAL A 73 -5.46 7.78 7.47
C VAL A 73 -4.71 8.05 8.77
N ARG A 74 -3.82 9.05 8.81
CA ARG A 74 -3.07 9.43 10.01
C ARG A 74 -4.01 9.85 11.15
N SER A 75 -5.03 10.66 10.86
CA SER A 75 -6.01 11.06 11.87
C SER A 75 -6.89 9.90 12.36
N SER A 76 -7.21 8.94 11.49
CA SER A 76 -7.93 7.71 11.88
C SER A 76 -7.12 6.85 12.85
N ILE A 77 -5.83 6.69 12.59
CA ILE A 77 -4.91 5.92 13.44
C ILE A 77 -4.70 6.63 14.79
N ASN A 78 -4.52 7.95 14.78
CA ASN A 78 -4.37 8.73 16.01
C ASN A 78 -5.61 8.64 16.92
N ARG A 79 -6.81 8.58 16.33
CA ARG A 79 -8.06 8.39 17.08
C ARG A 79 -8.14 7.00 17.73
N ASN A 80 -7.75 5.95 17.01
CA ASN A 80 -7.74 4.59 17.54
C ASN A 80 -6.68 3.71 16.84
N ALA A 81 -5.54 3.55 17.51
CA ALA A 81 -4.40 2.79 16.99
C ALA A 81 -4.63 1.27 16.97
N LEU A 82 -5.56 0.74 17.78
CA LEU A 82 -5.86 -0.71 17.85
C LEU A 82 -6.81 -1.18 16.74
N ARG A 83 -7.33 -0.25 15.94
CA ARG A 83 -8.31 -0.54 14.90
C ARG A 83 -7.71 -1.39 13.77
N LYS A 84 -8.44 -2.42 13.34
CA LYS A 84 -8.02 -3.27 12.20
C LYS A 84 -8.01 -2.47 10.90
N GLN A 85 -6.91 -2.60 10.13
CA GLN A 85 -6.75 -1.93 8.83
C GLN A 85 -7.92 -2.21 7.87
N LYS A 86 -8.41 -3.46 7.79
CA LYS A 86 -9.53 -3.83 6.91
C LYS A 86 -10.82 -3.06 7.22
N VAL A 87 -11.10 -2.79 8.50
CA VAL A 87 -12.30 -2.06 8.94
C VAL A 87 -12.16 -0.59 8.56
N MET A 88 -11.00 0.00 8.88
CA MET A 88 -10.67 1.38 8.53
C MET A 88 -10.72 1.62 7.01
N ALA A 89 -10.27 0.66 6.20
CA ALA A 89 -10.29 0.76 4.74
C ALA A 89 -11.72 0.81 4.18
N ARG A 90 -12.62 -0.01 4.73
CA ARG A 90 -14.04 -0.03 4.34
C ARG A 90 -14.72 1.30 4.63
N GLU A 91 -14.46 1.90 5.78
CA GLU A 91 -15.05 3.18 6.19
C GLU A 91 -14.55 4.37 5.37
N MET A 92 -13.27 4.34 4.98
CA MET A 92 -12.69 5.41 4.16
C MET A 92 -12.85 5.14 2.65
N HIS A 93 -13.54 4.06 2.26
CA HIS A 93 -13.72 3.63 0.87
C HIS A 93 -12.41 3.47 0.08
N ILE A 94 -11.35 3.02 0.76
CA ILE A 94 -10.04 2.76 0.16
C ILE A 94 -9.81 1.26 0.08
N PRO A 95 -9.24 0.72 -1.02
CA PRO A 95 -8.90 -0.70 -1.07
C PRO A 95 -7.86 -1.04 0.02
N PRO A 96 -8.03 -2.15 0.77
CA PRO A 96 -7.22 -2.47 1.93
C PRO A 96 -5.72 -2.60 1.60
N ARG A 97 -5.39 -3.02 0.37
CA ARG A 97 -4.01 -3.11 -0.12
C ARG A 97 -3.35 -1.72 -0.17
N THR A 98 -4.07 -0.71 -0.66
CA THR A 98 -3.60 0.67 -0.72
C THR A 98 -3.44 1.24 0.68
N LEU A 99 -4.42 1.03 1.57
CA LEU A 99 -4.29 1.46 2.96
C LEU A 99 -3.05 0.86 3.64
N SER A 100 -2.79 -0.44 3.43
CA SER A 100 -1.61 -1.11 3.98
C SER A 100 -0.30 -0.51 3.46
N ARG A 101 -0.25 -0.13 2.17
CA ARG A 101 0.91 0.57 1.59
C ARG A 101 1.08 1.97 2.15
N ILE A 102 0.00 2.74 2.31
CA ILE A 102 0.07 4.08 2.92
C ILE A 102 0.64 4.00 4.33
N ILE A 103 0.18 3.04 5.13
CA ILE A 103 0.66 2.83 6.50
C ILE A 103 2.16 2.50 6.52
N LYS A 104 2.63 1.62 5.63
CA LYS A 104 4.04 1.15 5.61
C LYS A 104 5.01 2.11 4.94
N GLU A 105 4.66 2.61 3.75
CA GLU A 105 5.54 3.40 2.90
C GLU A 105 5.49 4.89 3.25
N ASP A 106 4.29 5.48 3.38
CA ASP A 106 4.15 6.93 3.54
C ASP A 106 4.21 7.36 5.01
N LEU A 107 3.58 6.58 5.90
CA LEU A 107 3.56 6.88 7.34
C LEU A 107 4.70 6.18 8.10
N GLY A 108 5.43 5.26 7.47
CA GLY A 108 6.56 4.54 8.07
C GLY A 108 6.18 3.67 9.27
N MET A 109 4.91 3.30 9.43
CA MET A 109 4.43 2.53 10.57
C MET A 109 4.50 1.04 10.25
N SER A 110 5.19 0.30 11.10
CA SER A 110 5.20 -1.17 11.07
C SER A 110 4.43 -1.75 12.24
N GLU A 111 3.88 -2.94 12.06
CA GLU A 111 3.24 -3.69 13.14
C GLU A 111 4.25 -3.96 14.27
N TYR A 112 3.90 -3.60 15.50
CA TYR A 112 4.65 -4.06 16.67
C TYR A 112 4.44 -5.57 16.85
N ARG A 113 5.37 -6.38 16.35
CA ARG A 113 5.37 -7.82 16.57
C ARG A 113 5.78 -8.11 18.02
N ARG A 114 4.79 -8.22 18.92
CA ARG A 114 5.03 -8.62 20.31
C ARG A 114 5.69 -10.00 20.33
N LYS A 115 7.00 -10.06 20.62
CA LYS A 115 7.72 -11.32 20.82
C LYS A 115 7.12 -12.00 22.04
N ARG A 116 6.52 -13.18 21.88
CA ARG A 116 6.14 -14.03 23.02
C ARG A 116 7.45 -14.42 23.72
N LYS A 117 7.67 -13.93 24.94
CA LYS A 117 8.74 -14.49 25.79
C LYS A 117 8.36 -15.95 26.04
N LYS A 118 9.25 -16.90 25.77
CA LYS A 118 9.08 -18.27 26.26
C LYS A 118 9.01 -18.17 27.79
N ASN A 119 7.94 -18.66 28.40
CA ASN A 119 7.81 -18.67 29.86
C ASN A 119 8.89 -19.61 30.40
N VAL A 120 10.06 -19.08 30.77
CA VAL A 120 11.01 -19.83 31.59
C VAL A 120 10.44 -19.74 33.01
N SER A 121 9.86 -20.83 33.49
CA SER A 121 9.44 -20.97 34.87
C SER A 121 10.67 -20.81 35.76
N LYS A 122 10.87 -19.62 36.33
CA LYS A 122 11.79 -19.48 37.46
C LYS A 122 11.05 -20.08 38.66
N ALA A 123 11.42 -21.30 39.04
CA ALA A 123 11.03 -21.87 40.32
C ALA A 123 11.39 -20.88 41.43
N THR A 124 10.41 -20.48 42.23
CA THR A 124 10.63 -19.61 43.39
C THR A 124 11.22 -20.45 44.53
N PRO A 125 12.29 -19.99 45.22
CA PRO A 125 12.67 -20.59 46.49
C PRO A 125 11.60 -20.25 47.53
N LYS A 126 11.09 -21.29 48.22
CA LYS A 126 10.06 -21.19 49.27
C LYS A 126 10.59 -20.34 50.41
N LEU A 127 9.97 -19.18 50.68
CA LEU A 127 10.14 -18.50 51.96
C LEU A 127 9.35 -19.28 53.01
N LYS A 128 10.04 -19.87 53.99
CA LYS A 128 9.44 -20.32 55.25
C LYS A 128 9.07 -19.07 56.03
N VAL A 129 7.77 -18.84 56.18
CA VAL A 129 7.25 -17.83 57.11
C VAL A 129 6.83 -18.59 58.36
N ASP A 130 7.53 -18.34 59.46
CA ASP A 130 7.17 -18.87 60.76
C ASP A 130 5.87 -18.21 61.24
N ASN A 131 4.92 -19.07 61.60
CA ASN A 131 3.65 -18.68 62.19
C ASN A 131 3.87 -18.03 63.56
N LYS A 132 3.17 -16.91 63.83
CA LYS A 132 2.56 -16.62 65.15
C LYS A 132 1.58 -15.45 65.06
N THR A 133 0.30 -15.79 65.28
CA THR A 133 -0.82 -14.99 65.83
C THR A 133 -1.24 -13.75 65.03
N VAL A 134 -2.47 -13.64 64.52
CA VAL A 134 -3.69 -13.53 65.34
C VAL A 134 -4.87 -14.32 64.74
N THR A 135 -5.44 -15.13 65.62
CA THR A 135 -6.72 -15.84 65.63
C THR A 135 -7.89 -14.93 65.22
N SER A 136 -8.60 -15.31 64.16
CA SER A 136 -9.90 -16.00 64.19
C SER A 136 -11.11 -15.10 64.41
N GLU A 137 -12.00 -15.10 63.42
CA GLU A 137 -13.47 -15.18 63.48
C GLU A 137 -13.93 -14.97 62.02
N ASN A 138 -14.70 -15.82 61.32
CA ASN A 138 -15.70 -16.79 61.72
C ASN A 138 -15.83 -17.93 60.69
N LYS A 139 -16.21 -19.11 61.20
CA LYS A 139 -16.61 -20.31 60.47
C LYS A 139 -17.85 -20.05 59.59
N THR A 140 -17.95 -20.69 58.43
CA THR A 140 -19.07 -21.61 58.13
C THR A 140 -18.81 -22.47 56.88
N LYS A 141 -18.88 -23.79 57.12
CA LYS A 141 -19.33 -24.91 56.27
C LYS A 141 -19.07 -24.92 54.76
N LYS A 142 -18.34 -25.98 54.37
CA LYS A 142 -18.47 -26.69 53.08
C LYS A 142 -19.95 -27.05 52.83
N GLU A 143 -20.41 -26.90 51.59
CA GLU A 143 -21.23 -27.87 50.83
C GLU A 143 -21.65 -27.30 49.47
N GLY A 144 -21.79 -28.18 48.47
CA GLY A 144 -22.64 -27.90 47.31
C GLY A 144 -21.94 -27.58 45.98
N LYS A 145 -21.81 -28.60 45.13
CA LYS A 145 -21.65 -28.45 43.68
C LYS A 145 -22.83 -27.63 43.12
N GLY A 146 -22.58 -26.43 42.60
CA GLY A 146 -23.59 -25.58 41.98
C GLY A 146 -23.14 -25.07 40.62
N LYS A 147 -23.64 -25.70 39.54
CA LYS A 147 -23.52 -25.22 38.16
C LYS A 147 -24.26 -23.88 38.03
N PHE A 148 -23.57 -22.77 37.78
CA PHE A 148 -24.24 -21.54 37.37
C PHE A 148 -24.66 -21.64 35.90
N ARG A 149 -25.93 -22.01 35.69
CA ARG A 149 -26.65 -21.91 34.41
C ARG A 149 -26.80 -20.44 34.04
N LEU A 150 -26.32 -20.04 32.86
CA LEU A 150 -26.82 -18.81 32.23
C LEU A 150 -28.27 -19.04 31.80
N ASN A 151 -29.19 -18.24 32.34
CA ASN A 151 -30.59 -18.22 31.94
C ASN A 151 -30.71 -17.75 30.49
N LYS A 152 -31.08 -18.67 29.58
CA LYS A 152 -31.70 -18.33 28.31
C LYS A 152 -33.08 -17.73 28.60
N LYS A 153 -33.24 -16.42 28.44
CA LYS A 153 -34.57 -15.85 28.25
C LYS A 153 -35.14 -16.41 26.95
N LYS A 154 -36.21 -17.20 27.08
CA LYS A 154 -37.10 -17.59 25.97
C LYS A 154 -37.73 -16.31 25.42
N VAL A 155 -37.51 -16.01 24.15
CA VAL A 155 -38.51 -15.28 23.35
C VAL A 155 -39.22 -16.36 22.54
N SER A 156 -40.54 -16.37 22.67
CA SER A 156 -41.47 -17.33 22.11
C SER A 156 -41.39 -17.44 20.59
N LYS A 157 -41.46 -18.68 20.09
CA LYS A 157 -41.78 -18.97 18.70
C LYS A 157 -43.22 -18.51 18.44
N ALA A 158 -43.41 -17.68 17.43
CA ALA A 158 -44.62 -17.68 16.64
C ALA A 158 -44.20 -17.94 15.19
N SER A 159 -44.77 -19.01 14.66
CA SER A 159 -44.75 -19.42 13.27
C SER A 159 -45.30 -18.33 12.35
N ASN A 160 -44.64 -18.09 11.22
CA ASN A 160 -45.37 -18.21 9.98
C ASN A 160 -44.46 -18.63 8.84
N THR A 161 -44.69 -19.86 8.43
CA THR A 161 -44.35 -20.45 7.14
C THR A 161 -44.85 -19.54 6.01
N PHE A 162 -43.95 -19.11 5.12
CA PHE A 162 -44.33 -18.87 3.73
C PHE A 162 -43.09 -19.06 2.83
N PHE A 163 -43.09 -20.23 2.17
CA PHE A 163 -42.48 -20.53 0.87
C PHE A 163 -41.01 -20.11 0.60
N PHE A 164 -40.09 -21.04 0.89
CA PHE A 164 -38.87 -21.20 0.10
C PHE A 164 -39.12 -22.28 -0.96
N THR A 165 -39.52 -21.88 -2.16
CA THR A 165 -39.37 -22.71 -3.35
C THR A 165 -37.94 -22.56 -3.86
N PHE A 166 -37.14 -23.56 -3.52
CA PHE A 166 -36.32 -24.38 -4.43
C PHE A 166 -36.01 -23.83 -5.85
N LEU A 167 -34.72 -23.94 -6.20
CA LEU A 167 -34.05 -23.80 -7.51
C LEU A 167 -33.96 -22.41 -8.13
N GLU A 168 -32.75 -21.84 -8.15
CA GLU A 168 -31.94 -21.79 -9.38
C GLU A 168 -30.54 -21.27 -9.02
N ALA A 169 -29.52 -22.12 -9.19
CA ALA A 169 -28.15 -21.66 -9.27
C ALA A 169 -28.01 -20.72 -10.48
N LYS A 170 -27.44 -19.52 -10.30
CA LYS A 170 -26.93 -18.73 -11.44
C LYS A 170 -25.45 -18.36 -11.24
N PRO A 171 -24.58 -18.73 -12.20
CA PRO A 171 -23.16 -18.51 -12.15
C PRO A 171 -22.81 -17.04 -12.42
N PHE A 172 -21.59 -16.70 -12.02
CA PHE A 172 -20.72 -15.64 -12.52
C PHE A 172 -21.20 -14.89 -13.77
N GLY A 173 -21.28 -13.55 -13.65
CA GLY A 173 -20.90 -12.57 -14.67
C GLY A 173 -21.45 -12.76 -16.08
N ARG A 174 -22.48 -11.99 -16.44
CA ARG A 174 -22.73 -11.64 -17.84
C ARG A 174 -22.10 -10.28 -18.16
N PRO A 175 -21.45 -10.14 -19.33
CA PRO A 175 -20.84 -8.89 -19.76
C PRO A 175 -21.93 -7.85 -20.07
N CYS A 176 -21.63 -6.58 -19.76
CA CYS A 176 -22.44 -5.44 -20.16
C CYS A 176 -22.57 -5.41 -21.69
N PRO A 177 -23.77 -5.27 -22.28
CA PRO A 177 -23.90 -5.05 -23.71
C PRO A 177 -23.36 -3.65 -24.04
N LEU A 178 -22.30 -3.60 -24.86
CA LEU A 178 -21.93 -2.40 -25.58
C LEU A 178 -23.05 -2.09 -26.60
N PRO A 179 -23.35 -0.81 -26.89
CA PRO A 179 -24.22 -0.48 -28.01
C PRO A 179 -23.58 -0.98 -29.31
N LEU A 180 -24.34 -1.79 -30.05
CA LEU A 180 -23.97 -2.28 -31.37
C LEU A 180 -23.98 -1.09 -32.32
N ILE A 181 -22.80 -0.63 -32.71
CA ILE A 181 -22.64 0.31 -33.82
C ILE A 181 -22.79 -0.53 -35.09
N ASP A 182 -23.85 -0.26 -35.84
CA ASP A 182 -24.18 -0.90 -37.11
C ASP A 182 -23.24 -0.37 -38.21
N TRP A 183 -22.17 -1.12 -38.51
CA TRP A 183 -21.17 -0.71 -39.51
C TRP A 183 -21.65 -0.84 -40.95
N ASP A 184 -22.77 -1.52 -41.19
CA ASP A 184 -23.36 -1.69 -42.52
C ASP A 184 -24.01 -0.40 -43.07
N LYS A 185 -24.13 0.66 -42.26
CA LYS A 185 -24.60 1.99 -42.70
C LYS A 185 -23.49 3.00 -43.00
N VAL A 186 -22.21 2.63 -42.88
CA VAL A 186 -21.07 3.54 -43.10
C VAL A 186 -20.46 3.37 -44.50
N PHE A 187 -20.85 2.34 -45.25
CA PHE A 187 -20.25 2.03 -46.56
C PHE A 187 -21.26 1.81 -47.69
N ASP A 188 -22.34 2.60 -47.73
CA ASP A 188 -23.17 2.76 -48.94
C ASP A 188 -23.11 4.22 -49.40
N THR A 189 -22.01 4.57 -50.07
CA THR A 189 -21.96 5.68 -51.03
C THR A 189 -21.21 5.24 -52.28
N SER A 190 -21.86 4.37 -53.04
CA SER A 190 -21.59 4.23 -54.47
C SER A 190 -22.93 4.17 -55.21
N ASN A 191 -23.06 5.02 -56.23
CA ASN A 191 -24.18 5.18 -57.17
C ASN A 191 -25.30 6.13 -56.74
N ASN A 192 -25.10 7.43 -56.95
CA ASN A 192 -25.62 8.16 -58.11
C ASN A 192 -25.00 9.57 -58.18
#